data_AF-A0A7R9RN14-F1
#
_entry.id   AF-A0A7R9RN14-F1
#
_cell.length_a   1.000
_cell.length_b   1.000
_cell.length_c   1.000
_cell.angle_alpha   90.00
_cell.angle_beta   90.00
_cell.angle_gamma   90.00
#
_symmetry.space_group_name_H-M   'P 1'
#
loop_
_entity.id
_entity.type
_entity.pdbx_description
1 polymer ?
#
loop_
_entity_poly.entity_id
_entity_poly.type
_entity_poly.pdbx_seq_one_letter_code
_entity_poly.pdbx_strand_id
1 'polypeptide(L)' 'EVTENLNQQGGPEVTLEQLKRYIKTLKTGKAPGIEGISNELIKALPDEALHWVKNIIN' A
#
# COMPACT_ATOMS: atom_id res chain seq x y z
N GLU A 1 20.35 27.34 -7.24
CA GLU A 1 19.37 26.31 -6.84
C GLU A 1 19.95 24.94 -7.12
N VAL A 2 20.06 24.10 -6.10
CA VAL A 2 20.54 22.72 -6.25
C VAL A 2 19.28 21.86 -6.30
N THR A 3 18.78 21.58 -7.50
CA THR A 3 17.67 20.66 -7.68
C THR A 3 18.15 19.26 -7.32
N GLU A 4 17.75 18.81 -6.14
CA GLU A 4 17.92 17.45 -5.65
C GLU A 4 17.41 16.47 -6.71
N ASN A 5 18.34 15.76 -7.34
CA ASN A 5 18.03 14.57 -8.12
C ASN A 5 17.60 13.49 -7.12
N LEU A 6 16.30 13.44 -6.84
CA LEU A 6 15.67 12.32 -6.16
C LEU A 6 15.83 11.10 -7.06
N ASN A 7 16.94 10.41 -6.85
CA ASN A 7 17.31 9.11 -7.37
C ASN A 7 16.06 8.21 -7.37
N GLN A 8 15.50 7.96 -8.56
CA GLN A 8 14.42 7.01 -8.77
C GLN A 8 14.98 5.60 -8.51
N GLN A 9 15.07 5.22 -7.24
CA GLN A 9 15.22 3.83 -6.83
C GLN A 9 13.85 3.17 -6.99
N GLY A 10 13.43 2.97 -8.24
CA GLY A 10 12.22 2.23 -8.57
C GLY A 10 12.38 0.79 -8.14
N GLY A 11 11.85 0.45 -6.96
CA GLY A 11 11.59 -0.95 -6.60
C GLY A 11 10.70 -1.60 -7.67
N PRO A 12 10.63 -2.93 -7.71
CA PRO A 12 9.77 -3.61 -8.68
C PRO A 12 8.33 -3.08 -8.57
N GLU A 13 7.72 -2.77 -9.73
CA GLU A 13 6.33 -2.32 -9.79
C GLU A 13 5.44 -3.33 -9.04
N VAL A 14 4.66 -2.84 -8.08
CA VAL A 14 3.74 -3.69 -7.34
C VAL A 14 2.51 -3.90 -8.22
N THR A 15 2.32 -5.12 -8.70
CA THR A 15 1.10 -5.52 -9.40
C THR A 15 -0.09 -5.54 -8.42
N LEU A 16 -1.30 -5.38 -8.94
CA LEU A 16 -2.52 -5.48 -8.12
C LEU A 16 -2.62 -6.84 -7.41
N GLU A 17 -2.19 -7.92 -8.07
CA GLU A 17 -2.19 -9.26 -7.46
C GLU A 17 -1.21 -9.37 -6.29
N GLN A 18 -0.02 -8.77 -6.40
CA GLN A 18 0.95 -8.71 -5.30
C GLN A 18 0.39 -7.90 -4.14
N LEU A 19 -0.21 -6.72 -4.41
CA LEU A 19 -0.85 -5.91 -3.38
C LEU A 19 -1.94 -6.69 -2.64
N LYS A 20 -2.83 -7.38 -3.38
CA LYS A 20 -3.86 -8.24 -2.80
C LYS A 20 -3.27 -9.36 -1.94
N ARG A 21 -2.14 -9.96 -2.35
CA ARG A 21 -1.44 -10.99 -1.56
C ARG A 21 -0.88 -10.40 -0.27
N TYR A 22 -0.26 -9.22 -0.30
CA TYR A 22 0.27 -8.57 0.91
C TYR A 22 -0.82 -8.18 1.89
N ILE A 23 -1.95 -7.67 1.40
CA ILE A 23 -3.09 -7.34 2.27
C ILE A 23 -3.63 -8.60 2.97
N LYS A 24 -3.69 -9.73 2.26
CA LYS A 24 -4.12 -11.01 2.85
C LYS A 24 -3.20 -11.48 3.97
N THR A 25 -1.89 -11.23 3.88
CA THR A 25 -0.91 -11.66 4.89
C THR A 25 -0.87 -10.79 6.15
N LEU A 26 -1.57 -9.65 6.16
CA LEU A 26 -1.69 -8.81 7.37
C LEU A 26 -2.33 -9.61 8.52
N LYS A 27 -1.75 -9.51 9.71
CA LYS A 27 -2.29 -10.15 10.93
C LYS A 27 -3.50 -9.35 11.44
N THR A 28 -4.60 -10.02 11.75
CA THR A 28 -5.77 -9.40 12.40
C THR A 28 -5.52 -9.18 13.89
N GLY A 29 -6.33 -8.32 14.53
CA GLY A 29 -6.21 -8.03 15.96
C GLY A 29 -4.93 -7.28 16.35
N LYS A 30 -4.26 -6.65 15.37
CA LYS A 30 -3.17 -5.71 15.64
C LYS A 30 -3.75 -4.34 15.96
N ALA A 31 -3.09 -3.62 16.86
CA ALA A 31 -3.44 -2.24 17.15
C ALA A 31 -3.38 -1.42 15.85
N PRO A 32 -4.38 -0.56 15.58
CA PRO A 32 -4.33 0.37 14.46
C PRO A 32 -3.12 1.29 14.52
N GLY A 33 -2.71 1.82 13.36
CA GLY A 33 -1.68 2.87 13.30
C GLY A 33 -2.15 4.20 13.90
N ILE A 34 -1.28 5.22 13.87
CA ILE A 34 -1.60 6.59 14.35
C ILE A 34 -2.84 7.18 13.65
N GLU A 35 -3.09 6.77 12.41
CA GLU A 35 -4.25 7.15 11.60
C GLU A 35 -5.55 6.42 12.00
N GLY A 36 -5.50 5.49 12.95
CA GLY A 36 -6.66 4.71 13.38
C GLY A 36 -7.13 3.64 12.38
N ILE A 37 -6.39 3.41 11.30
CA ILE A 37 -6.72 2.40 10.28
C ILE A 37 -6.28 1.01 10.77
N SER A 38 -7.24 0.10 10.88
CA SER A 38 -7.00 -1.31 11.23
C SER A 38 -6.69 -2.16 10.00
N ASN A 39 -6.02 -3.29 10.21
CA ASN A 39 -5.76 -4.25 9.13
C ASN A 39 -7.05 -4.86 8.57
N GLU A 40 -8.08 -4.98 9.41
CA GLU A 40 -9.43 -5.42 9.06
C GLU A 40 -10.07 -4.47 8.05
N LEU A 41 -9.91 -3.15 8.24
CA LEU A 41 -10.40 -2.15 7.30
C LEU A 41 -9.67 -2.26 5.96
N ILE A 42 -8.34 -2.41 5.98
CA ILE A 42 -7.53 -2.57 4.77
C ILE A 42 -7.92 -3.84 4.00
N LYS A 43 -8.18 -4.95 4.70
CA LYS A 43 -8.65 -6.20 4.09
C LYS A 43 -10.05 -6.12 3.49
N ALA A 44 -10.87 -5.19 3.95
CA ALA A 44 -12.23 -4.97 3.47
C ALA A 44 -12.33 -4.01 2.28
N LEU A 45 -11.20 -3.44 1.82
CA LEU A 45 -11.20 -2.50 0.70
C LEU A 45 -11.70 -3.17 -0.60
N PRO A 46 -12.55 -2.49 -1.38
CA PRO A 46 -12.95 -2.96 -2.70
C PRO A 46 -11.77 -2.88 -3.68
N ASP A 47 -11.82 -3.68 -4.74
CA ASP A 47 -10.79 -3.73 -5.77
C ASP A 47 -10.48 -2.35 -6.38
N GLU A 48 -11.48 -1.49 -6.55
CA GLU A 48 -11.32 -0.12 -7.04
C GLU A 48 -10.40 0.72 -6.14
N ALA A 49 -10.55 0.60 -4.81
CA ALA A 49 -9.67 1.28 -3.87
C ALA A 49 -8.25 0.71 -3.91
N LEU A 50 -8.10 -0.60 -4.11
CA LEU A 50 -6.78 -1.23 -4.27
C LEU A 50 -6.08 -0.79 -5.56
N HIS A 51 -6.83 -0.55 -6.64
CA HIS A 51 -6.31 0.05 -7.86
C HIS A 51 -5.79 1.47 -7.62
N TRP A 52 -6.53 2.28 -6.86
CA TRP A 52 -6.09 3.62 -6.49
C TRP A 52 -4.80 3.58 -5.65
N VAL A 53 -4.73 2.72 -4.63
CA VAL A 53 -3.52 2.51 -3.81
C VAL A 53 -2.33 2.09 -4.69
N LYS A 54 -2.53 1.15 -5.63
CA LYS A 54 -1.50 0.71 -6.58
C LYS A 54 -0.89 1.89 -7.36
N ASN A 55 -1.72 2.85 -7.78
CA ASN A 55 -1.27 4.01 -8.55
C ASN A 55 -0.53 5.07 -7.72
N ILE A 56 -0.64 5.03 -6.39
CA ILE A 56 0.08 5.96 -5.49
C ILE A 56 1.45 5.42 -5.10
N ILE A 57 1.53 4.10 -4.90
CA ILE A 57 2.75 3.45 -4.41
C ILE A 57 3.78 3.16 -5.50
N ASN A 58 3.38 3.21 -6.78
CA ASN A 58 4.26 3.13 -7.95
C ASN A 58 4.53 4.54 -8.50
#